data_AF-A0A2H5XYE6-F1
#
_entry.id   AF-A0A2H5XYE6-F1
#
_cell.length_a   1.000
_cell.length_b   1.000
_cell.length_c   1.000
_cell.angle_alpha   90.00
_cell.angle_beta   90.00
_cell.angle_gamma   90.00
#
_symmetry.space_group_name_H-M   'P 1'
#
loop_
_entity.id
_entity.type
_entity.pdbx_description
1 polymer ?
#
loop_
_entity_poly.entity_id
_entity_poly.type
_entity_poly.pdbx_seq_one_letter_code
_entity_poly.pdbx_strand_id
1 'polypeptide(L)'
;MAFLQLDMPLRGFDLAQEGGTRYVLVNAEWRFPIFYALAGGPLPISIGGIMGALFLDAGTAWSGSETIALRPPTTVYDITGAKYRIYSPGTIMLSTGLGFRTVLLGYPFKVDVAWRYDGQSWSEPTWLFSLGLDF
;
A
#
# COMPACT_ATOMS: atom_id res chain seq x y z
N MET A 1 -22.40 2.74 -0.91
CA MET A 1 -21.74 2.03 -2.03
C MET A 1 -20.42 1.49 -1.50
N ALA A 2 -20.36 0.20 -1.15
CA ALA A 2 -19.16 -0.40 -0.55
C ALA A 2 -18.10 -0.84 -1.57
N PHE A 3 -18.40 -0.75 -2.87
CA PHE A 3 -17.54 -1.25 -3.96
C PHE A 3 -16.63 -0.19 -4.59
N LEU A 4 -16.78 1.08 -4.21
CA LEU A 4 -15.93 2.20 -4.64
C LEU A 4 -14.99 2.69 -3.53
N GLN A 5 -15.07 2.07 -2.35
CA GLN A 5 -14.19 2.38 -1.25
C GLN A 5 -12.88 1.61 -1.48
N LEU A 6 -11.83 2.32 -1.87
CA LEU A 6 -10.48 1.79 -1.97
C LEU A 6 -9.90 1.59 -0.56
N ASP A 7 -10.62 0.86 0.29
CA ASP A 7 -10.26 0.72 1.72
C ASP A 7 -8.99 -0.11 1.90
N MET A 8 -8.62 -0.92 0.90
CA MET A 8 -7.44 -1.79 0.97
C MET A 8 -6.78 -2.00 -0.40
N PRO A 9 -6.05 -1.01 -0.96
CA PRO A 9 -5.15 -1.31 -2.07
C PRO A 9 -3.95 -2.13 -1.56
N LEU A 10 -3.42 -3.01 -2.39
CA LEU A 10 -2.08 -3.57 -2.18
C LEU A 10 -1.07 -2.43 -2.25
N ARG A 11 -0.50 -2.03 -1.12
CA ARG A 11 0.42 -0.88 -1.10
C ARG A 11 1.65 -1.18 -1.95
N GLY A 12 2.08 -0.16 -2.69
CA GLY A 12 3.24 -0.23 -3.59
C GLY A 12 2.94 -0.78 -4.99
N PHE A 13 1.76 -1.35 -5.23
CA PHE A 13 1.31 -1.76 -6.57
C PHE A 13 0.49 -0.64 -7.24
N ASP A 14 0.56 -0.56 -8.56
CA ASP A 14 -0.30 0.35 -9.32
C ASP A 14 -1.77 -0.11 -9.29
N LEU A 15 -2.68 0.79 -9.61
CA LEU A 15 -4.10 0.45 -9.68
C LEU A 15 -4.37 -0.54 -10.81
N ALA A 16 -5.31 -1.46 -10.56
CA ALA A 16 -5.77 -2.46 -11.53
C ALA A 16 -4.63 -3.30 -12.16
N GLN A 17 -3.58 -3.58 -11.39
CA GLN A 17 -2.46 -4.44 -11.78
C GLN A 17 -2.89 -5.89 -12.10
N GLU A 18 -4.00 -6.34 -11.53
CA GLU A 18 -4.63 -7.63 -11.85
C GLU A 18 -6.15 -7.50 -11.93
N GLY A 19 -6.77 -8.24 -12.84
CA GLY A 19 -8.22 -8.27 -13.04
C GLY A 19 -8.74 -9.69 -13.05
N GLY A 20 -9.86 -9.92 -12.38
CA GLY A 20 -10.48 -11.24 -12.29
C GLY A 20 -11.95 -11.18 -11.89
N THR A 21 -12.68 -12.27 -12.12
CA THR A 21 -14.05 -12.45 -11.62
C THR A 21 -14.08 -12.87 -10.15
N ARG A 22 -12.95 -13.36 -9.62
CA ARG A 22 -12.73 -13.74 -8.23
C ARG A 22 -11.45 -13.09 -7.74
N TYR A 23 -11.42 -12.69 -6.47
CA TYR A 23 -10.23 -12.14 -5.84
C TYR A 23 -10.17 -12.53 -4.37
N VAL A 24 -8.96 -12.52 -3.83
CA VAL A 24 -8.70 -12.53 -2.39
C VAL A 24 -7.71 -11.43 -2.08
N LEU A 25 -7.92 -10.78 -0.94
CA LEU A 25 -7.06 -9.73 -0.45
C LEU A 25 -6.96 -9.85 1.07
N VAL A 26 -5.73 -9.78 1.57
CA VAL A 26 -5.39 -9.82 2.99
C VAL A 26 -4.50 -8.64 3.30
N ASN A 27 -4.82 -7.93 4.37
CA ASN A 27 -4.04 -6.85 4.93
C ASN A 27 -3.80 -7.16 6.41
N ALA A 28 -2.54 -7.24 6.81
CA ALA A 28 -2.14 -7.36 8.20
C ALA A 28 -1.36 -6.10 8.57
N GLU A 29 -1.87 -5.33 9.53
CA GLU A 29 -1.23 -4.10 9.98
C GLU A 29 -1.10 -4.09 11.50
N TRP A 30 0.12 -3.90 11.99
CA TRP A 30 0.41 -3.70 13.40
C TRP A 30 0.75 -2.23 13.64
N ARG A 31 -0.03 -1.56 14.50
CA ARG A 31 0.13 -0.15 14.84
C ARG A 31 0.67 0.00 16.25
N PHE A 32 1.59 0.93 16.45
CA PHE A 32 2.17 1.21 17.75
C PHE A 32 2.44 2.70 17.93
N PRO A 33 2.29 3.24 19.15
CA PRO A 33 2.67 4.61 19.44
C PRO A 33 4.19 4.75 19.45
N ILE A 34 4.72 5.74 18.72
CA ILE A 34 6.14 6.13 18.79
C ILE A 34 6.28 7.26 19.81
N PHE A 35 5.42 8.27 19.72
CA PHE A 35 5.35 9.38 20.68
C PHE A 35 3.89 9.75 20.95
N TYR A 36 3.56 9.99 22.22
CA TYR A 36 2.29 10.60 22.59
C TYR A 36 2.37 12.12 22.39
N ALA A 37 1.23 12.75 22.09
CA ALA A 37 1.18 14.16 21.71
C ALA A 37 1.90 15.07 22.72
N LEU A 38 2.73 15.99 22.23
CA LEU A 38 3.25 17.10 23.02
C LEU A 38 2.22 18.24 22.96
N ALA A 39 1.31 18.26 23.93
CA ALA A 39 0.44 19.41 24.16
C ALA A 39 1.13 20.35 25.17
N GLY A 40 1.82 21.39 24.71
CA GLY A 40 2.43 22.34 25.64
C GLY A 40 3.31 23.40 25.01
N GLY A 41 2.79 24.63 24.89
CA GLY A 41 3.56 25.84 24.63
C GLY A 41 2.73 26.96 23.99
N PRO A 42 3.17 28.23 24.06
CA PRO A 42 2.47 29.38 23.45
C PRO A 42 2.49 29.39 21.91
N LEU A 43 3.08 28.36 21.29
CA LEU A 43 3.13 28.21 19.84
C LEU A 43 1.86 27.47 19.36
N PRO A 44 1.17 27.96 18.31
CA PRO A 44 -0.09 27.37 17.83
C PRO A 44 0.10 26.07 17.03
N ILE A 45 1.23 25.38 17.18
CA ILE A 45 1.52 24.14 16.45
C ILE A 45 1.11 22.96 17.33
N SER A 46 -0.07 22.39 17.08
CA SER A 46 -0.46 21.10 17.63
C SER A 46 0.07 19.98 16.73
N ILE A 47 1.02 19.20 17.25
CA ILE A 47 1.40 17.90 16.69
C ILE A 47 0.72 16.86 17.56
N GLY A 48 -0.23 16.13 16.99
CA GLY A 48 -0.84 14.97 17.62
C GLY A 48 0.18 13.86 17.86
N GLY A 49 -0.23 12.80 18.56
CA GLY A 49 0.63 11.63 18.73
C GLY A 49 1.15 11.10 17.39
N ILE A 50 2.37 10.59 17.39
CA ILE A 50 2.97 9.91 16.25
C ILE A 50 2.76 8.41 16.44
N MET A 51 2.12 7.79 15.44
CA MET A 51 1.91 6.35 15.37
C MET A 51 2.77 5.75 14.25
N GLY A 52 3.51 4.72 14.59
CA GLY A 52 4.16 3.82 13.64
C GLY A 52 3.22 2.69 13.24
N ALA A 53 3.47 2.10 12.07
CA ALA A 53 2.84 0.87 11.64
C ALA A 53 3.84 -0.02 10.90
N LEU A 54 3.72 -1.33 11.09
CA LEU A 54 4.26 -2.35 10.20
C LEU A 54 3.10 -2.96 9.44
N PHE A 55 3.28 -3.26 8.16
CA PHE A 55 2.23 -3.92 7.41
C PHE A 55 2.73 -5.01 6.47
N LEU A 56 1.82 -5.93 6.16
CA LEU A 56 1.97 -6.95 5.15
C LEU A 56 0.65 -7.06 4.37
N ASP A 57 0.72 -6.88 3.06
CA ASP A 57 -0.43 -6.98 2.17
C ASP A 57 -0.21 -8.13 1.19
N ALA A 58 -1.27 -8.88 0.92
CA ALA A 58 -1.25 -10.02 0.00
C ALA A 58 -2.55 -10.10 -0.78
N GLY A 59 -2.50 -10.33 -2.09
CA GLY A 59 -3.70 -10.43 -2.90
C GLY A 59 -3.47 -11.10 -4.23
N THR A 60 -4.56 -11.59 -4.83
CA THR A 60 -4.57 -12.13 -6.19
C THR A 60 -5.99 -12.11 -6.75
N ALA A 61 -6.12 -11.99 -8.07
CA ALA A 61 -7.38 -12.07 -8.79
C ALA A 61 -7.30 -13.05 -9.98
N TRP A 62 -8.37 -13.80 -10.25
CA TRP A 62 -8.40 -14.81 -11.31
C TRP A 62 -9.80 -14.99 -11.92
N SER A 63 -9.89 -15.66 -13.07
CA SER A 63 -11.10 -15.83 -13.88
C SER A 63 -11.23 -17.25 -14.45
N GLY A 64 -11.43 -18.23 -13.58
CA GLY A 64 -11.65 -19.62 -13.97
C GLY A 64 -10.52 -20.55 -13.54
N SER A 65 -9.80 -21.11 -14.51
CA SER A 65 -8.81 -22.17 -14.32
C SER A 65 -7.37 -21.67 -14.26
N GLU A 66 -7.14 -20.37 -14.08
CA GLU A 66 -5.79 -19.84 -13.92
C GLU A 66 -5.15 -20.41 -12.65
N THR A 67 -3.88 -20.75 -12.77
CA THR A 67 -3.12 -21.25 -11.63
C THR A 67 -2.80 -20.08 -10.70
N ILE A 68 -3.13 -20.19 -9.43
CA ILE A 68 -2.73 -19.21 -8.42
C ILE A 68 -1.28 -19.50 -8.00
N ALA A 69 -0.36 -18.56 -8.21
CA ALA A 69 1.03 -18.71 -7.77
C ALA A 69 1.76 -17.37 -7.62
N LEU A 70 2.84 -17.37 -6.83
CA LEU A 70 3.83 -16.29 -6.83
C LEU A 70 4.62 -16.34 -8.14
N ARG A 71 4.64 -15.23 -8.89
CA ARG A 71 5.32 -15.15 -10.19
C ARG A 71 5.99 -13.79 -10.37
N PRO A 72 7.15 -13.75 -11.04
CA PRO A 72 7.73 -12.48 -11.44
C PRO A 72 6.90 -11.81 -12.53
N PRO A 73 6.80 -10.47 -12.51
CA PRO A 73 6.12 -9.73 -13.57
C PRO A 73 6.94 -9.76 -14.85
N THR A 74 6.25 -9.62 -15.97
CA THR A 74 6.89 -9.32 -17.25
C THR A 74 7.15 -7.81 -17.34
N THR A 75 8.38 -7.44 -17.68
CA THR A 75 8.73 -6.05 -17.96
C THR A 75 8.46 -5.74 -19.43
N VAL A 76 7.70 -4.68 -19.70
CA VAL A 76 7.47 -4.16 -21.05
C VAL A 76 7.87 -2.69 -21.14
N TYR A 77 8.19 -2.24 -22.34
CA TYR A 77 8.50 -0.84 -22.63
C TYR A 77 7.47 -0.29 -23.60
N ASP A 78 6.98 0.91 -23.33
CA ASP A 78 6.11 1.64 -24.26
C ASP A 78 6.92 2.31 -25.38
N ILE A 79 6.24 2.84 -26.40
CA ILE A 79 6.80 3.60 -27.52
C ILE A 79 7.63 4.81 -27.06
N THR A 80 7.37 5.31 -25.84
CA THR A 80 8.10 6.40 -25.18
C THR A 80 9.36 5.94 -24.44
N GLY A 81 9.58 4.63 -24.32
CA GLY A 81 10.65 4.03 -23.52
C GLY A 81 10.31 3.88 -22.03
N ALA A 82 9.09 4.26 -21.61
CA ALA A 82 8.64 4.07 -20.24
C ALA A 82 8.52 2.57 -19.89
N LYS A 83 9.02 2.17 -18.71
CA LYS A 83 9.04 0.79 -18.22
C LYS A 83 7.78 0.48 -17.43
N TYR A 84 7.07 -0.58 -17.82
CA TYR A 84 5.89 -1.09 -17.13
C TYR A 84 6.09 -2.54 -16.67
N ARG A 85 5.43 -2.90 -15.57
CA ARG A 85 5.36 -4.28 -15.06
C ARG A 85 3.95 -4.80 -15.28
N ILE A 86 3.85 -5.99 -15.86
CA ILE A 86 2.59 -6.68 -16.09
C ILE A 86 2.63 -8.01 -15.34
N TYR A 87 1.62 -8.26 -14.50
CA TYR A 87 1.45 -9.53 -13.81
C TYR A 87 0.41 -10.37 -14.55
N SER A 88 0.68 -11.66 -14.70
CA SER A 88 -0.28 -12.59 -15.29
C SER A 88 -1.45 -12.84 -14.34
N PRO A 89 -2.67 -13.10 -14.82
CA PRO A 89 -3.79 -13.46 -13.95
C PRO A 89 -3.51 -14.67 -13.05
N GLY A 90 -4.02 -14.63 -11.82
CA GLY A 90 -3.70 -15.57 -10.74
C GLY A 90 -2.32 -15.37 -10.12
N THR A 91 -1.67 -14.23 -10.31
CA THR A 91 -0.40 -13.94 -9.63
C THR A 91 -0.66 -13.45 -8.22
N ILE A 92 0.00 -14.08 -7.25
CA ILE A 92 0.00 -13.58 -5.87
C ILE A 92 0.91 -12.35 -5.82
N MET A 93 0.31 -11.21 -5.50
CA MET A 93 0.98 -9.95 -5.23
C MET A 93 1.18 -9.81 -3.72
N LEU A 94 2.42 -9.53 -3.31
CA LEU A 94 2.79 -9.35 -1.91
C LEU A 94 3.50 -8.01 -1.73
N SER A 95 3.20 -7.30 -0.67
CA SER A 95 3.98 -6.16 -0.22
C SER A 95 4.13 -6.14 1.29
N THR A 96 5.15 -5.42 1.76
CA THR A 96 5.33 -5.11 3.17
C THR A 96 5.85 -3.70 3.30
N GLY A 97 5.77 -3.12 4.49
CA GLY A 97 6.32 -1.81 4.69
C GLY A 97 6.13 -1.20 6.06
N LEU A 98 6.52 0.06 6.11
CA LEU A 98 6.45 0.92 7.29
C LEU A 98 5.44 2.02 7.04
N GLY A 99 4.62 2.31 8.04
CA GLY A 99 3.68 3.43 8.01
C GLY A 99 3.96 4.41 9.15
N PHE A 100 3.72 5.68 8.88
CA PHE A 100 3.80 6.78 9.82
C PHE A 100 2.52 7.58 9.75
N ARG A 101 1.91 7.85 10.91
CA ARG A 101 0.67 8.61 11.03
C ARG A 101 0.81 9.66 12.11
N THR A 102 0.37 10.87 11.82
CA THR A 102 0.31 11.97 12.79
C THR A 102 -0.85 12.90 12.46
N VAL A 103 -1.26 13.71 13.41
CA VAL A 103 -2.17 14.83 13.16
C VAL A 103 -1.33 16.10 13.23
N LEU A 104 -1.18 16.79 12.10
CA LEU A 104 -0.41 18.03 12.01
C LEU A 104 -1.38 19.18 11.75
N LEU A 105 -1.41 20.18 12.64
CA LEU A 105 -2.27 21.36 12.52
C LEU A 105 -3.76 21.02 12.36
N GLY A 106 -4.22 19.94 13.01
CA GLY A 106 -5.60 19.46 12.93
C GLY A 106 -5.91 18.57 11.72
N TYR A 107 -4.95 18.34 10.81
CA TYR A 107 -5.11 17.47 9.66
C TYR A 107 -4.35 16.15 9.85
N PRO A 108 -5.00 14.99 9.65
CA PRO A 108 -4.31 13.70 9.63
C PRO A 108 -3.39 13.60 8.43
N PHE A 109 -2.16 13.18 8.69
CA PHE A 109 -1.11 12.94 7.72
C PHE A 109 -0.63 11.51 7.83
N LYS A 110 -0.48 10.85 6.67
CA LYS A 110 -0.03 9.47 6.57
C LYS A 110 1.07 9.35 5.53
N VAL A 111 2.15 8.67 5.89
CA VAL A 111 3.23 8.28 4.98
C VAL A 111 3.44 6.79 5.11
N ASP A 112 3.32 6.05 4.02
CA ASP A 112 3.69 4.64 3.97
C ASP A 112 4.85 4.44 3.00
N VAL A 113 5.84 3.66 3.40
CA VAL A 113 6.93 3.18 2.55
C VAL A 113 6.69 1.70 2.32
N ALA A 114 6.45 1.32 1.06
CA ALA A 114 6.10 -0.04 0.67
C ALA A 114 7.18 -0.67 -0.21
N TRP A 115 7.51 -1.92 0.06
CA TRP A 115 8.31 -2.78 -0.80
C TRP A 115 7.42 -3.88 -1.35
N ARG A 116 7.42 -4.04 -2.67
CA ARG A 116 6.73 -5.14 -3.34
C ARG A 116 7.64 -6.35 -3.43
N TYR A 117 7.06 -7.54 -3.38
CA TYR A 117 7.76 -8.76 -3.73
C TYR A 117 7.32 -9.21 -5.12
N ASP A 118 8.25 -9.13 -6.08
CA ASP A 118 8.02 -9.48 -7.48
C ASP A 118 8.22 -10.99 -7.72
N GLY A 119 7.86 -11.85 -6.76
CA GLY A 119 8.04 -13.32 -6.85
C GLY A 119 9.47 -13.84 -6.81
N GLN A 120 10.48 -12.96 -6.96
CA GLN A 120 11.90 -13.31 -6.91
C GLN A 120 12.70 -12.38 -5.99
N SER A 121 12.46 -11.07 -6.07
CA SER A 121 13.16 -10.06 -5.28
C SER A 121 12.21 -8.99 -4.77
N TRP A 122 12.65 -8.26 -3.74
CA TRP A 122 11.99 -7.06 -3.29
C TRP A 122 12.26 -5.89 -4.24
N SER A 123 11.26 -5.03 -4.45
CA SER A 123 11.38 -3.82 -5.26
C SER A 123 12.16 -2.73 -4.53
N GLU A 124 12.47 -1.64 -5.25
CA GLU A 124 12.80 -0.36 -4.62
C GLU A 124 11.59 0.16 -3.80
N PRO A 125 11.82 0.98 -2.76
CA PRO A 125 10.76 1.50 -1.92
C PRO A 125 9.84 2.44 -2.70
N THR A 126 8.53 2.21 -2.58
CA THR A 126 7.48 3.09 -3.10
C THR A 126 6.93 3.92 -1.95
N TRP A 127 6.87 5.24 -2.14
CA TRP A 127 6.40 6.18 -1.13
C TRP A 127 4.96 6.58 -1.40
N LEU A 128 4.10 6.42 -0.40
CA LEU A 128 2.69 6.78 -0.47
C LEU A 128 2.43 7.89 0.55
N PHE A 129 1.87 8.99 0.08
CA PHE A 129 1.49 10.14 0.91
C PHE A 129 -0.01 10.30 0.87
N SER A 130 -0.65 10.47 2.03
CA SER A 130 -2.08 10.73 2.13
C SER A 130 -2.37 11.85 3.13
N LEU A 131 -3.38 12.66 2.79
CA LEU A 131 -3.91 13.78 3.54
C LEU A 131 -5.44 13.63 3.59
N GLY A 132 -6.03 13.48 4.78
CA GLY A 132 -7.49 13.39 4.90
C GLY A 132 -8.02 12.56 6.06
N LEU A 133 -9.24 12.87 6.49
CA LEU A 133 -9.94 12.24 7.63
C LEU A 133 -10.51 10.84 7.32
N ASP A 134 -10.64 10.48 6.04
CA ASP A 134 -11.01 9.12 5.61
C ASP A 134 -9.74 8.28 5.51
N PHE A 135 -9.50 7.48 6.55
CA PHE A 135 -8.45 6.46 6.63
C PHE A 135 -9.03 5.08 6.89
#